data_AF-A0A7H4PQP6-F1
#
_entry.id   AF-A0A7H4PQP6-F1
#
_cell.length_a   1.000
_cell.length_b   1.000
_cell.length_c   1.000
_cell.angle_alpha   90.00
_cell.angle_beta   90.00
_cell.angle_gamma   90.00
#
_symmetry.space_group_name_H-M   'P 1'
#
loop_
_entity.id
_entity.type
_entity.pdbx_description
1 polymer ?
#
loop_
_entity_poly.entity_id
_entity_poly.type
_entity_poly.pdbx_seq_one_letter_code
_entity_poly.pdbx_strand_id
1 'polypeptide(L)' 'MLTSHVRAMAHRSISGEPLPEVDASLFEEISEDSMMLAREVVAQFGNLPDEEAWLLSVHFEVAKDNL' A
#
# COMPACT_ATOMS: atom_id res chain seq x y z
N MET A 1 -2.59 9.30 8.76
CA MET A 1 -1.44 8.51 8.26
C MET A 1 -1.59 8.12 6.78
N LEU A 2 -2.77 7.73 6.32
CA LEU A 2 -3.03 7.40 4.89
C LEU A 2 -2.56 8.48 3.90
N THR A 3 -2.94 9.75 4.09
CA THR A 3 -2.57 10.85 3.17
C THR A 3 -1.06 11.00 2.99
N SER A 4 -0.28 10.89 4.08
CA SER A 4 1.19 10.96 3.98
C SER A 4 1.77 9.75 3.25
N HIS A 5 1.16 8.57 3.39
CA HIS A 5 1.57 7.36 2.69
C HIS A 5 1.32 7.49 1.18
N VAL A 6 0.10 7.86 0.77
CA VAL A 6 -0.26 8.06 -0.65
C VAL A 6 0.58 9.16 -1.30
N ARG A 7 0.91 10.24 -0.57
CA ARG A 7 1.84 11.26 -1.07
C ARG A 7 3.25 10.70 -1.31
N ALA A 8 3.73 9.79 -0.47
CA ALA A 8 5.02 9.14 -0.67
C ALA A 8 5.00 8.18 -1.87
N MET A 9 3.90 7.44 -2.08
CA MET A 9 3.67 6.63 -3.28
C MET A 9 3.73 7.51 -4.54
N ALA A 10 3.02 8.66 -4.54
CA ALA A 10 3.06 9.60 -5.65
C ALA A 10 4.46 10.15 -5.91
N HIS A 11 5.22 10.48 -4.86
CA HIS A 11 6.61 10.89 -5.00
C HIS A 11 7.44 9.79 -5.67
N ARG A 12 7.38 8.55 -5.18
CA ARG A 12 8.14 7.41 -5.75
C ARG A 12 7.73 7.10 -7.19
N SER A 13 6.46 7.25 -7.53
CA SER A 13 5.98 7.07 -8.91
C SER A 13 6.61 8.06 -9.89
N ILE A 14 7.06 9.23 -9.40
CA ILE A 14 7.71 10.25 -10.23
C ILE A 14 9.23 10.13 -10.15
N SER A 15 9.78 9.91 -8.95
CA SER A 15 11.23 9.89 -8.71
C SER A 15 11.90 8.58 -9.10
N GLY A 16 11.15 7.46 -9.12
CA GLY A 16 11.70 6.12 -9.28
C GLY A 16 12.49 5.62 -8.06
N GLU A 17 12.40 6.31 -6.93
CA GLU A 17 13.03 5.85 -5.69
C GLU A 17 12.47 4.49 -5.29
N PRO A 18 13.34 3.52 -4.96
CA PRO A 18 12.89 2.18 -4.63
C PRO A 18 12.15 2.16 -3.29
N LEU A 19 11.25 1.20 -3.14
CA LEU A 19 10.70 0.86 -1.84
C LEU A 19 11.80 0.19 -1.00
N PRO A 20 11.90 0.47 0.32
CA PRO A 20 12.70 -0.37 1.21
C PRO A 20 12.21 -1.82 1.17
N GLU A 21 13.12 -2.77 1.42
CA GLU A 21 12.76 -4.18 1.55
C GLU A 21 11.75 -4.37 2.69
N VAL A 22 10.70 -5.13 2.41
CA VAL A 22 9.63 -5.45 3.35
C VAL A 22 9.41 -6.96 3.37
N ASP A 23 9.19 -7.50 4.55
CA ASP A 23 8.90 -8.92 4.74
C ASP A 23 7.40 -9.18 4.52
N ALA A 24 7.08 -10.02 3.52
CA ALA A 24 5.71 -10.37 3.16
C ALA A 24 4.94 -11.06 4.31
N SER A 25 5.64 -11.76 5.22
CA SER A 25 5.01 -12.44 6.36
C SER A 25 4.31 -11.48 7.32
N LEU A 26 4.68 -10.19 7.31
CA LEU A 26 4.05 -9.16 8.14
C LEU A 26 2.62 -8.82 7.71
N PHE A 27 2.18 -9.29 6.53
CA PHE A 27 0.89 -8.95 5.93
C PHE A 27 -0.06 -10.14 5.82
N GLU A 28 0.28 -11.30 6.40
CA GLU A 28 -0.53 -12.52 6.32
C GLU A 28 -1.91 -12.39 7.01
N GLU A 29 -2.03 -11.49 8.00
CA GLU A 29 -3.28 -11.26 8.73
C GLU A 29 -4.18 -10.19 8.07
N ILE A 30 -3.72 -9.54 6.99
CA ILE A 30 -4.51 -8.54 6.27
C ILE A 30 -5.65 -9.23 5.52
N SER A 31 -6.86 -8.67 5.62
CA SER A 31 -8.01 -9.23 4.91
C SER A 31 -7.87 -9.09 3.39
N GLU A 32 -8.41 -10.07 2.66
CA GLU A 32 -8.39 -10.07 1.19
C GLU A 32 -9.00 -8.79 0.60
N ASP A 33 -10.06 -8.26 1.23
CA ASP A 33 -10.72 -7.02 0.82
C ASP A 33 -9.78 -5.81 0.92
N SER A 34 -9.08 -5.65 2.04
CA SER A 34 -8.10 -4.56 2.23
C SER A 34 -6.94 -4.67 1.24
N MET A 35 -6.47 -5.90 0.98
CA MET A 35 -5.41 -6.13 0.00
C MET A 35 -5.87 -5.84 -1.43
N MET A 36 -7.09 -6.23 -1.79
CA MET A 36 -7.68 -5.95 -3.10
C MET A 36 -7.80 -4.43 -3.34
N LEU A 37 -8.36 -3.68 -2.38
CA LEU A 37 -8.46 -2.23 -2.49
C LEU A 37 -7.09 -1.56 -2.63
N ALA A 38 -6.08 -2.04 -1.89
CA ALA A 38 -4.73 -1.52 -1.98
C ALA A 38 -4.11 -1.75 -3.36
N ARG A 39 -4.26 -2.95 -3.92
CA ARG A 39 -3.80 -3.27 -5.28
C ARG A 39 -4.47 -2.41 -6.34
N GLU A 40 -5.78 -2.16 -6.22
CA GLU A 40 -6.50 -1.28 -7.16
C GLU A 40 -5.95 0.15 -7.15
N VAL A 41 -5.62 0.68 -5.97
CA VAL A 41 -5.02 2.02 -5.84
C VAL A 41 -3.59 2.05 -6.39
N VAL A 42 -2.76 1.05 -6.07
CA VAL A 42 -1.39 0.95 -6.59
C VAL A 42 -1.37 0.85 -8.11
N ALA A 43 -2.30 0.09 -8.70
CA ALA A 43 -2.45 -0.05 -10.14
C ALA A 43 -2.71 1.29 -10.86
N GLN A 44 -3.33 2.28 -10.19
CA GLN A 44 -3.54 3.62 -10.78
C GLN A 44 -2.24 4.39 -11.00
N PHE A 45 -1.16 4.08 -10.27
CA PHE A 45 0.16 4.67 -10.50
C PHE A 45 0.87 4.03 -11.69
N GLY A 46 0.60 2.75 -11.98
CA GLY A 46 1.09 2.03 -13.17
C GLY A 46 2.57 1.65 -13.15
N ASN A 47 3.37 2.18 -12.22
CA ASN A 47 4.82 1.96 -12.15
C ASN A 47 5.35 1.69 -10.74
N LEU A 48 4.46 1.48 -9.77
CA LEU A 48 4.84 1.14 -8.40
C LEU A 48 4.92 -0.39 -8.22
N PRO A 49 5.81 -0.88 -7.35
CA PRO A 49 5.94 -2.30 -7.02
C PRO A 49 4.71 -2.84 -6.26
N ASP A 50 4.44 -4.16 -6.31
CA ASP A 50 3.28 -4.79 -5.64
C ASP A 50 3.37 -4.64 -4.11
N GLU A 51 4.60 -4.57 -3.59
CA GLU A 51 4.92 -4.35 -2.17
C GLU A 51 4.29 -3.07 -1.61
N GLU A 52 4.02 -2.06 -2.45
CA GLU A 52 3.28 -0.86 -2.02
C GLU A 52 1.84 -1.19 -1.63
N ALA A 53 1.23 -2.19 -2.26
CA ALA A 53 -0.13 -2.61 -1.92
C ALA A 53 -0.15 -3.27 -0.55
N TRP A 54 0.91 -3.98 -0.17
CA TRP A 54 1.02 -4.60 1.14
C TRP A 54 1.09 -3.52 2.24
N LEU A 55 1.86 -2.45 2.01
CA LEU A 55 1.94 -1.35 2.96
C LEU A 55 0.66 -0.50 3.00
N LEU A 56 0.02 -0.29 1.85
CA LEU A 56 -1.21 0.49 1.76
C LEU A 56 -2.40 -0.26 2.40
N SER A 57 -2.47 -1.58 2.27
CA SER A 57 -3.55 -2.40 2.79
C SER A 57 -3.69 -2.31 4.32
N VAL A 58 -2.59 -2.09 5.04
CA VAL A 58 -2.60 -1.81 6.49
C VAL A 58 -3.48 -0.59 6.83
N HIS A 59 -3.48 0.47 6.00
CA HIS A 59 -4.32 1.63 6.26
C HIS A 59 -5.81 1.33 6.07
N PHE A 60 -6.15 0.43 5.15
CA PHE A 60 -7.53 -0.01 4.92
C PHE A 60 -8.01 -0.96 6.01
N GLU A 61 -7.16 -1.89 6.45
CA GLU A 61 -7.49 -2.80 7.56
C GLU A 61 -7.74 -2.01 8.85
N VAL A 62 -6.85 -1.08 9.19
CA VAL A 62 -7.03 -0.21 10.36
C VAL A 62 -8.28 0.65 10.21
N ALA A 63 -8.59 1.16 9.01
CA ALA A 63 -9.81 1.96 8.81
C ALA A 63 -11.09 1.13 9.01
N LYS A 64 -11.08 -0.15 8.58
CA LYS A 64 -12.19 -1.09 8.74
C LYS A 64 -12.49 -1.40 10.21
N ASP A 65 -11.44 -1.58 11.02
CA ASP A 65 -11.57 -1.88 12.46
C ASP A 65 -11.99 -0.66 13.31
N ASN A 66 -11.88 0.54 12.77
CA ASN A 66 -12.21 1.79 13.47
C ASN A 66 -13.56 2.40 13.03
N LEU A 67 -14.46 1.59 12.45
CA LEU A 67 -15.83 1.97 12.09
C LEU A 67 -16.80 1.91 13.29
#